data_AF-A0A7Y0S0M4-F1
#
_entry.id   AF-A0A7Y0S0M4-F1
#
_cell.length_a   1.000
_cell.length_b   1.000
_cell.length_c   1.000
_cell.angle_alpha   90.00
_cell.angle_beta   90.00
_cell.angle_gamma   90.00
#
_symmetry.space_group_name_H-M   'P 1'
#
loop_
_entity.id
_entity.type
_entity.pdbx_description
1 polymer ?
#
loop_
_entity_poly.entity_id
_entity_poly.type
_entity_poly.pdbx_seq_one_letter_code
_entity_poly.pdbx_strand_id
1 'polypeptide(L)'
;LDRFRYSGPIRRVCLTALDESSIKKALNNVKDGKDTVSLYYAALARQRADWLVGMNVSRLYTVLARDVGFNHTLHVGRVITPTVALVCQRD
;
A
#
# COMPACT_ATOMS: atom_id res chain seq x y z
N LEU A 1 7.57 14.36 -4.98
CA LEU A 1 8.01 14.92 -6.28
C LEU A 1 6.82 15.11 -7.21
N ASP A 2 6.07 14.05 -7.52
CA ASP A 2 4.86 14.12 -8.37
C ASP A 2 3.81 15.16 -7.91
N ARG A 3 3.45 15.15 -6.61
CA ARG A 3 2.52 16.14 -6.02
C ARG A 3 2.93 17.61 -6.22
N PHE A 4 4.22 17.87 -6.38
CA PHE A 4 4.81 19.19 -6.57
C PHE A 4 5.21 19.45 -8.04
N ARG A 5 4.83 18.56 -8.97
CA ARG A 5 5.14 18.64 -10.40
C ARG A 5 6.64 18.83 -10.71
N TYR A 6 7.50 18.24 -9.89
CA TYR A 6 8.95 18.30 -10.12
C TYR A 6 9.33 17.52 -11.39
N SER A 7 9.98 18.18 -12.34
CA SER A 7 10.41 17.63 -13.63
C SER A 7 11.94 17.56 -13.83
N GLY A 8 12.71 17.98 -12.83
CA GLY A 8 14.17 17.93 -12.87
C GLY A 8 14.73 16.50 -12.73
N PRO A 9 16.07 16.35 -12.75
CA PRO A 9 16.70 15.05 -12.59
C PRO A 9 16.35 14.44 -11.23
N ILE A 10 16.02 13.15 -11.23
CA ILE A 10 15.69 12.38 -10.03
C ILE A 10 16.74 11.28 -9.89
N ARG A 11 17.32 11.16 -8.69
CA ARG A 11 18.23 10.10 -8.31
C ARG A 11 17.71 9.38 -7.07
N ARG A 12 17.89 8.06 -7.01
CA ARG A 12 17.39 7.21 -5.91
C ARG A 12 18.55 6.60 -5.14
N VAL A 13 18.60 6.90 -3.85
CA VAL A 13 19.48 6.21 -2.89
C VAL A 13 18.67 5.13 -2.19
N CYS A 14 19.14 3.88 -2.24
CA CYS A 14 18.53 2.73 -1.59
C CYS A 14 19.30 2.40 -0.31
N LEU A 15 18.80 2.86 0.83
CA LEU A 15 19.36 2.53 2.14
C LEU A 15 18.72 1.25 2.68
N THR A 16 19.55 0.30 3.11
CA THR A 16 19.13 -0.94 3.78
C THR A 16 19.36 -0.90 5.29
N ALA A 17 20.31 -0.08 5.74
CA ALA A 17 20.63 0.14 7.15
C ALA A 17 21.12 1.59 7.35
N LEU A 18 21.14 2.04 8.60
CA LEU A 18 21.47 3.42 9.00
C LEU A 18 22.89 3.57 9.59
N ASP A 19 23.71 2.53 9.51
CA ASP A 19 25.12 2.62 9.90
C ASP A 19 25.96 3.36 8.83
N GLU A 20 27.09 3.91 9.26
CA GLU A 20 27.95 4.73 8.40
C GLU A 20 28.43 3.98 7.15
N SER A 21 28.74 2.68 7.28
CA SER A 21 29.25 1.87 6.18
C SER A 21 28.19 1.64 5.09
N SER A 22 26.96 1.33 5.50
CA SER A 22 25.81 1.15 4.61
C SER A 22 25.42 2.45 3.91
N ILE A 23 25.48 3.58 4.62
CA ILE A 23 25.19 4.90 4.06
C ILE A 23 26.22 5.25 2.98
N LYS A 24 27.54 5.12 3.27
CA LYS A 24 28.60 5.38 2.28
C LYS A 24 28.44 4.49 1.04
N LYS A 25 28.14 3.21 1.25
CA LYS A 25 27.90 2.27 0.15
C LYS A 25 26.69 2.67 -0.71
N ALA A 26 25.59 3.08 -0.09
CA ALA A 26 24.38 3.49 -0.81
C ALA A 26 24.56 4.82 -1.55
N LEU A 27 25.29 5.76 -0.98
CA LEU A 27 25.63 7.04 -1.63
C LEU A 27 26.59 6.86 -2.81
N ASN A 28 27.47 5.85 -2.76
CA ASN A 28 28.33 5.51 -3.90
C ASN A 28 27.60 4.73 -4.99
N ASN A 29 26.39 4.19 -4.71
CA ASN A 29 25.59 3.38 -5.62
C ASN A 29 24.20 3.98 -5.84
N VAL A 30 24.16 5.27 -6.22
CA VAL A 30 22.92 5.98 -6.50
C VAL A 30 22.37 5.55 -7.85
N LYS A 31 21.08 5.18 -7.89
CA LYS A 31 20.38 4.77 -9.11
C LYS A 31 19.73 5.97 -9.81
N ASP A 32 19.51 5.85 -11.12
CA ASP A 32 18.66 6.78 -11.84
C ASP A 32 17.21 6.62 -11.35
N GLY A 33 16.45 7.72 -11.27
CA GLY A 33 15.05 7.66 -10.87
C GLY A 33 14.21 6.75 -11.77
N LYS A 34 14.52 6.68 -13.07
CA LYS A 34 13.81 5.87 -14.08
C LYS A 34 13.80 4.38 -13.74
N ASP A 35 14.88 3.88 -13.16
CA ASP A 35 15.03 2.47 -12.78
C ASP A 35 14.01 2.02 -11.73
N THR A 36 13.41 2.96 -11.00
CA THR A 36 12.47 2.69 -9.91
C THR A 36 11.03 3.12 -10.19
N VAL A 37 10.75 3.60 -11.40
CA VAL A 37 9.41 4.07 -11.81
C VAL A 37 8.39 2.93 -11.77
N SER A 38 8.78 1.71 -12.17
CA SER A 38 7.91 0.53 -12.09
C SER A 38 7.49 0.21 -10.63
N LEU A 39 8.42 0.35 -9.68
CA LEU A 39 8.16 0.15 -8.25
C LEU A 39 7.20 1.22 -7.71
N TYR A 40 7.35 2.46 -8.15
CA TYR A 40 6.41 3.54 -7.82
C TYR A 40 4.99 3.20 -8.31
N TYR A 41 4.83 2.80 -9.57
CA TYR A 41 3.51 2.44 -10.10
C TYR A 41 2.93 1.19 -9.44
N ALA A 42 3.74 0.20 -9.10
CA ALA A 42 3.28 -0.97 -8.36
C ALA A 42 2.74 -0.59 -6.96
N ALA A 43 3.42 0.32 -6.26
CA ALA A 43 2.95 0.84 -4.98
C ALA A 43 1.65 1.66 -5.12
N LEU A 44 1.57 2.52 -6.14
CA LEU A 44 0.39 3.34 -6.42
C LEU A 44 -0.83 2.49 -6.79
N ALA A 45 -0.64 1.48 -7.65
CA ALA A 45 -1.69 0.55 -8.05
C ALA A 45 -2.22 -0.23 -6.83
N ARG A 46 -1.32 -0.74 -5.98
CA ARG A 46 -1.70 -1.42 -4.73
C ARG A 46 -2.52 -0.49 -3.83
N GLN A 47 -2.02 0.73 -3.58
CA GLN A 47 -2.72 1.70 -2.74
C GLN A 47 -4.13 2.00 -3.25
N ARG A 48 -4.27 2.21 -4.57
CA ARG A 48 -5.58 2.49 -5.20
C ARG A 48 -6.51 1.29 -5.14
N ALA A 49 -6.01 0.08 -5.42
CA ALA A 49 -6.81 -1.14 -5.36
C ALA A 49 -7.30 -1.42 -3.93
N ASP A 50 -6.41 -1.30 -2.94
CA ASP A 50 -6.76 -1.50 -1.53
C ASP A 50 -7.78 -0.45 -1.06
N TRP A 51 -7.63 0.81 -1.47
CA TRP A 51 -8.61 1.85 -1.17
C TRP A 51 -9.96 1.61 -1.84
N LEU A 52 -9.96 1.24 -3.13
CA LEU A 52 -11.19 0.98 -3.88
C LEU A 52 -12.00 -0.16 -3.25
N VAL A 53 -11.34 -1.29 -2.96
CA VAL A 53 -11.99 -2.44 -2.33
C VAL A 53 -12.40 -2.09 -0.90
N GLY A 54 -11.50 -1.53 -0.11
CA GLY A 54 -11.74 -1.21 1.30
C GLY A 54 -12.89 -0.22 1.49
N MET A 55 -12.91 0.87 0.72
CA MET A 55 -13.91 1.91 0.84
C MET A 55 -15.30 1.44 0.38
N ASN A 56 -15.38 0.82 -0.80
CA ASN A 56 -16.68 0.45 -1.36
C ASN A 56 -17.28 -0.76 -0.64
N VAL A 57 -16.49 -1.82 -0.42
CA VAL A 57 -17.03 -3.07 0.08
C VAL A 57 -17.31 -2.99 1.58
N SER A 58 -16.49 -2.29 2.38
CA SER A 58 -16.81 -2.05 3.80
C SER A 58 -18.12 -1.29 3.95
N ARG A 59 -18.36 -0.27 3.11
CA ARG A 59 -19.62 0.49 3.14
C ARG A 59 -20.81 -0.37 2.75
N LEU A 60 -20.69 -1.14 1.66
CA LEU A 60 -21.74 -2.06 1.21
C LEU A 60 -22.15 -3.02 2.32
N TYR A 61 -21.19 -3.76 2.90
CA TYR A 61 -21.50 -4.74 3.93
C TYR A 61 -21.98 -4.10 5.23
N THR A 62 -21.48 -2.90 5.58
CA THR A 62 -21.99 -2.18 6.76
C THR A 62 -23.46 -1.79 6.58
N VAL A 63 -23.88 -1.36 5.38
CA VAL A 63 -25.28 -1.04 5.10
C VAL A 63 -26.14 -2.30 5.18
N LEU A 64 -25.74 -3.37 4.49
CA LEU A 64 -26.48 -4.65 4.53
C LEU A 64 -26.59 -5.24 5.94
N ALA A 65 -25.54 -5.09 6.75
CA ALA A 65 -25.53 -5.57 8.12
C ALA A 65 -26.47 -4.74 9.03
N ARG A 66 -26.56 -3.43 8.79
CA ARG A 66 -27.52 -2.56 9.50
C ARG A 66 -28.96 -2.98 9.26
N ASP A 67 -29.29 -3.41 8.03
CA ASP A 67 -30.64 -3.85 7.68
C ASP A 67 -31.08 -5.10 8.47
N VAL A 68 -30.12 -5.91 8.94
CA VAL A 68 -30.37 -7.09 9.80
C VAL A 68 -30.09 -6.83 11.29
N GLY A 69 -29.99 -5.55 11.70
CA GLY A 69 -29.87 -5.14 13.11
C GLY A 69 -28.44 -5.04 13.64
N PHE A 70 -27.42 -5.16 12.80
CA PHE A 70 -26.03 -5.03 13.21
C PHE A 70 -25.54 -3.57 13.10
N ASN A 71 -25.27 -2.94 14.24
CA ASN A 71 -24.97 -1.50 14.32
C ASN A 71 -23.48 -1.13 14.23
N HIS A 72 -22.58 -2.08 14.02
CA HIS A 72 -21.15 -1.79 13.88
C HIS A 72 -20.71 -1.70 12.41
N THR A 73 -19.57 -1.03 12.18
CA THR A 73 -18.95 -0.99 10.86
C THR A 73 -18.26 -2.31 10.58
N LEU A 74 -18.54 -2.89 9.41
CA LEU A 74 -17.84 -4.09 8.94
C LEU A 74 -16.64 -3.68 8.09
N HIS A 75 -15.46 -4.11 8.53
CA HIS A 75 -14.22 -3.92 7.80
C HIS A 75 -14.03 -5.03 6.78
N VAL A 76 -14.05 -4.65 5.50
CA VAL A 76 -13.79 -5.56 4.38
C VAL A 76 -12.61 -5.02 3.59
N GLY A 77 -11.73 -5.91 3.15
CA GLY A 77 -10.56 -5.51 2.40
C GLY A 77 -9.83 -6.69 1.78
N ARG A 78 -9.08 -6.41 0.73
CA ARG A 78 -8.35 -7.42 -0.07
C ARG A 78 -7.41 -8.32 0.77
N VAL A 79 -6.93 -7.84 1.92
CA VAL A 79 -6.04 -8.61 2.81
C VAL A 79 -6.78 -9.12 4.05
N ILE A 80 -7.47 -8.25 4.81
CA ILE A 80 -8.12 -8.66 6.06
C ILE A 80 -9.19 -9.74 5.86
N THR A 81 -9.98 -9.64 4.79
CA THR A 81 -11.11 -10.55 4.53
C THR A 81 -10.65 -11.98 4.24
N PRO A 82 -9.70 -12.25 3.31
CA PRO A 82 -9.19 -13.60 3.14
C PRO A 82 -8.44 -14.10 4.39
N THR A 83 -7.76 -13.24 5.15
CA THR A 83 -7.11 -13.65 6.40
C THR A 83 -8.12 -14.14 7.43
N VAL A 84 -9.23 -13.42 7.63
CA VAL A 84 -10.31 -13.85 8.54
C VAL A 84 -10.97 -15.13 8.02
N ALA A 85 -11.18 -15.24 6.71
CA ALA A 85 -11.77 -16.45 6.12
C ALA A 85 -10.93 -17.70 6.40
N LEU A 86 -9.60 -17.61 6.39
CA LEU A 86 -8.72 -18.73 6.76
C LEU A 86 -8.89 -19.19 8.21
N VAL A 87 -9.11 -18.25 9.14
CA VAL A 87 -9.37 -18.58 10.56
C VAL A 87 -10.75 -19.23 10.69
N CYS A 88 -11.78 -18.64 10.08
CA CYS A 88 -13.15 -19.18 10.12
C CYS A 88 -13.32 -20.53 9.41
N GLN A 89 -12.44 -20.89 8.46
CA GLN A 89 -12.46 -22.20 7.81
C GLN A 89 -11.74 -23.28 8.63
N ARG A 90 -10.82 -22.85 9.50
CA ARG A 90 -10.10 -23.75 10.39
C ARG A 90 -10.94 -24.11 11.61
N ASP A 91 -11.65 -23.14 12.15
CA ASP A 91 -12.53 -23.27 13.32
C ASP A 91 -13.89 -23.87 12.93
#